data_AF-A0A177B9Q2-F1
#
_entry.id   AF-A0A177B9Q2-F1
#
_cell.length_a   1.000
_cell.length_b   1.000
_cell.length_c   1.000
_cell.angle_alpha   90.00
_cell.angle_beta   90.00
_cell.angle_gamma   90.00
#
_symmetry.space_group_name_H-M   'P 1'
#
loop_
_entity.id
_entity.type
_entity.pdbx_description
1 polymer ?
#
loop_
_entity_poly.entity_id
_entity_poly.type
_entity_poly.pdbx_seq_one_letter_code
_entity_poly.pdbx_strand_id
1 'polypeptide(L)'
;MMLLQYFNCTKTRSPLLTILCIISIPFLLGFVFNPSNVAVLIFMIIVMGLVVGGPNVLISSAVSVHISSDKNKIKDVSAVTGFLDGIGSTCVGIIQAIIPLIIEKYDWSGVFIVFLTLQILSLITLLYIVKMDKVWKIFVKDKHLSI
;
A
#
# COMPACT_ATOMS: atom_id res chain seq x y z
N MET A 1 9.86 -17.38 20.42
CA MET A 1 8.53 -17.72 19.84
C MET A 1 7.84 -16.50 19.17
N MET A 2 7.93 -15.28 19.71
CA MET A 2 7.44 -14.04 19.06
C MET A 2 8.05 -13.75 17.67
N LEU A 3 9.36 -13.98 17.48
CA LEU A 3 10.03 -13.76 16.18
C LEU A 3 9.54 -14.69 15.06
N LEU A 4 9.08 -15.90 15.38
CA LEU A 4 8.55 -16.84 14.37
C LEU A 4 7.16 -16.42 13.87
N GLN A 5 6.32 -15.81 14.72
CA GLN A 5 5.03 -15.24 14.30
C GLN A 5 5.23 -13.96 13.47
N TYR A 6 6.20 -13.11 13.84
CA TYR A 6 6.61 -11.96 13.03
C TYR A 6 7.05 -12.37 11.62
N PHE A 7 7.85 -13.45 11.52
CA PHE A 7 8.28 -14.00 10.23
C PHE A 7 7.13 -14.62 9.43
N ASN A 8 6.21 -15.38 10.04
CA ASN A 8 5.12 -16.02 9.27
C ASN A 8 4.09 -15.00 8.74
N CYS A 9 3.86 -13.90 9.46
CA CYS A 9 2.95 -12.82 9.07
C CYS A 9 3.53 -11.89 7.98
N THR A 10 4.84 -11.67 7.96
CA THR A 10 5.51 -10.84 6.93
C THR A 10 5.84 -11.62 5.66
N LYS A 11 6.14 -12.92 5.79
CA LYS A 11 6.53 -13.81 4.67
C LYS A 11 5.38 -14.11 3.70
N THR A 12 4.12 -13.98 4.12
CA THR A 12 2.93 -14.19 3.27
C THR A 12 2.29 -12.89 2.78
N ARG A 13 2.34 -11.80 3.56
CA ARG A 13 1.63 -10.54 3.25
C ARG A 13 2.39 -9.57 2.36
N SER A 14 3.72 -9.48 2.51
CA SER A 14 4.56 -8.63 1.67
C SER A 14 4.50 -9.02 0.18
N PRO A 15 4.62 -10.30 -0.23
CA PRO A 15 4.50 -10.66 -1.64
C PRO A 15 3.10 -10.42 -2.20
N LEU A 16 2.05 -10.68 -1.41
CA LEU A 16 0.66 -10.42 -1.82
C LEU A 16 0.45 -8.93 -2.12
N LEU A 17 0.94 -8.05 -1.23
CA LEU A 17 0.89 -6.60 -1.41
C LEU A 17 1.62 -6.15 -2.68
N THR A 18 2.81 -6.70 -2.95
CA THR A 18 3.57 -6.39 -4.17
C THR A 18 2.85 -6.87 -5.43
N ILE A 19 2.24 -8.07 -5.41
CA ILE A 19 1.49 -8.62 -6.54
C ILE A 19 0.25 -7.77 -6.82
N LEU A 20 -0.52 -7.39 -5.79
CA LEU A 20 -1.69 -6.51 -5.90
C LEU A 20 -1.29 -5.14 -6.46
N CYS A 21 -0.17 -4.56 -6.02
CA CYS A 21 0.29 -3.28 -6.58
C CYS A 21 0.77 -3.41 -8.03
N ILE A 22 1.41 -4.52 -8.42
CA ILE A 22 1.84 -4.75 -9.80
C ILE A 22 0.64 -4.94 -10.73
N ILE A 23 -0.37 -5.71 -10.29
CA ILE A 23 -1.57 -5.96 -11.10
C ILE A 23 -2.41 -4.71 -11.29
N SER A 24 -2.31 -3.72 -10.39
CA SER A 24 -3.00 -2.43 -10.51
C SER A 24 -2.48 -1.59 -11.71
N ILE A 25 -1.17 -1.57 -11.97
CA ILE A 25 -0.57 -0.74 -13.03
C ILE A 25 -1.20 -0.94 -14.43
N PRO A 26 -1.33 -2.17 -14.98
CA PRO A 26 -1.89 -2.37 -16.32
C PRO A 26 -3.37 -1.98 -16.41
N PHE A 27 -4.14 -2.10 -15.33
CA PHE A 27 -5.55 -1.68 -15.31
C PHE A 27 -5.68 -0.15 -15.31
N LEU A 28 -4.81 0.57 -14.58
CA LEU A 28 -4.73 2.04 -14.63
C LEU A 28 -4.33 2.54 -16.03
N LEU A 29 -3.40 1.86 -16.71
CA LEU A 29 -3.08 2.16 -18.11
C LEU A 29 -4.26 1.89 -19.05
N GLY A 30 -5.04 0.83 -18.80
CA GLY A 30 -6.26 0.52 -19.54
C GLY A 30 -7.28 1.67 -19.56
N PHE A 31 -7.43 2.39 -18.45
CA PHE A 31 -8.29 3.58 -18.36
C PHE A 31 -7.81 4.75 -19.21
N VAL A 32 -6.50 4.90 -19.40
CA VAL A 32 -5.91 5.97 -20.23
C VAL A 32 -6.12 5.69 -21.72
N PHE A 33 -6.06 4.42 -22.15
CA PHE A 33 -6.11 4.07 -23.58
C PHE A 33 -7.52 3.79 -24.13
N ASN A 34 -8.51 3.42 -23.30
CA ASN A 34 -9.85 3.03 -23.78
C ASN A 34 -11.01 3.57 -22.92
N PRO A 35 -11.28 4.89 -22.94
CA PRO A 35 -12.34 5.49 -22.12
C PRO A 35 -13.78 5.23 -22.62
N SER A 36 -13.96 4.69 -23.84
CA SER A 36 -15.25 4.74 -24.54
C SER A 36 -16.19 3.54 -24.33
N ASN A 37 -15.71 2.41 -23.80
CA ASN A 37 -16.55 1.22 -23.59
C ASN A 37 -16.99 1.07 -22.13
N VAL A 38 -18.26 1.38 -21.85
CA VAL A 38 -18.85 1.38 -20.51
C VAL A 38 -18.75 0.01 -19.82
N ALA A 39 -18.91 -1.10 -20.55
CA ALA A 39 -18.81 -2.44 -19.97
C ALA A 39 -17.39 -2.76 -19.49
N VAL A 40 -16.38 -2.35 -20.26
CA VAL A 40 -14.95 -2.48 -19.90
C VAL A 40 -14.62 -1.57 -18.72
N LEU A 41 -15.15 -0.35 -18.69
CA LEU A 41 -14.97 0.60 -17.60
C LEU A 41 -15.50 0.04 -16.27
N ILE A 42 -16.73 -0.48 -16.26
CA ILE A 42 -17.35 -1.07 -15.05
C ILE A 42 -16.52 -2.25 -14.55
N PHE A 43 -16.10 -3.14 -15.44
CA PHE A 43 -15.25 -4.27 -15.09
C PHE A 43 -13.93 -3.81 -14.48
N MET A 44 -13.25 -2.83 -15.08
CA MET A 44 -12.00 -2.29 -14.57
C MET A 44 -12.16 -1.61 -13.20
N ILE A 45 -13.26 -0.90 -12.94
CA ILE A 45 -13.55 -0.27 -11.64
C ILE A 45 -13.72 -1.34 -10.55
N ILE A 46 -14.45 -2.42 -10.85
CA ILE A 46 -14.65 -3.53 -9.90
C ILE A 46 -13.32 -4.18 -9.54
N VAL A 47 -12.49 -4.49 -10.55
CA VAL A 47 -11.17 -5.08 -10.31
C VAL A 47 -10.28 -4.12 -9.53
N MET A 48 -10.29 -2.83 -9.87
CA MET A 48 -9.55 -1.82 -9.13
C MET A 48 -9.96 -1.71 -7.67
N GLY A 49 -11.26 -1.73 -7.37
CA GLY A 49 -11.76 -1.71 -6.00
C GLY A 49 -11.24 -2.88 -5.17
N LEU A 50 -11.22 -4.08 -5.74
CA LEU A 50 -10.69 -5.27 -5.07
C LEU A 50 -9.17 -5.20 -4.89
N VAL A 51 -8.47 -4.78 -5.94
CA VAL A 51 -7.00 -4.76 -5.98
C VAL A 51 -6.41 -3.66 -5.10
N VAL A 52 -7.06 -2.51 -4.97
CA VAL A 52 -6.60 -1.37 -4.14
C VAL A 52 -7.11 -1.49 -2.70
N GLY A 53 -8.30 -2.05 -2.48
CA GLY A 53 -8.85 -2.27 -1.14
C GLY A 53 -8.03 -3.28 -0.31
N GLY A 54 -7.54 -4.35 -0.94
CA GLY A 54 -6.71 -5.37 -0.28
C GLY A 54 -5.44 -4.81 0.38
N PRO A 55 -4.59 -4.07 -0.34
CA PRO A 55 -3.40 -3.41 0.17
C PRO A 55 -3.61 -2.56 1.43
N ASN A 56 -4.65 -1.72 1.46
CA ASN A 56 -4.92 -0.84 2.60
C ASN A 56 -5.17 -1.63 3.89
N VAL A 57 -5.96 -2.71 3.80
CA VAL A 57 -6.25 -3.58 4.96
C VAL A 57 -5.00 -4.34 5.40
N LEU A 58 -4.16 -4.78 4.46
CA LEU A 58 -2.91 -5.49 4.77
C LEU A 58 -1.89 -4.59 5.48
N ILE A 59 -1.78 -3.31 5.11
CA ILE A 59 -0.86 -2.36 5.74
C ILE A 59 -1.29 -2.07 7.19
N SER A 60 -2.56 -1.73 7.41
CA SER A 60 -3.09 -1.48 8.77
C SER A 60 -2.99 -2.73 9.67
N SER A 61 -3.23 -3.92 9.11
CA SER A 61 -3.04 -5.18 9.83
C SER A 61 -1.57 -5.47 10.16
N ALA A 62 -0.63 -5.17 9.26
CA ALA A 62 0.79 -5.40 9.51
C ALA A 62 1.32 -4.52 10.66
N VAL A 63 0.90 -3.26 10.71
CA VAL A 63 1.29 -2.30 11.76
C VAL A 63 0.71 -2.70 13.11
N SER A 64 -0.58 -3.07 13.16
CA SER A 64 -1.22 -3.49 14.40
C SER A 64 -0.58 -4.75 14.99
N VAL A 65 -0.26 -5.75 14.16
CA VAL A 65 0.42 -6.99 14.60
C VAL A 65 1.83 -6.70 15.16
N HIS A 66 2.57 -5.77 14.55
CA HIS A 66 3.91 -5.44 15.01
C HIS A 66 3.91 -4.85 16.42
N ILE A 67 2.95 -3.98 16.72
CA ILE A 67 2.85 -3.31 18.02
C ILE A 67 2.13 -4.20 19.05
N SER A 68 1.14 -5.00 18.63
CA SER A 68 0.36 -5.87 19.53
C SER A 68 1.14 -7.07 20.06
N SER A 69 2.28 -7.42 19.45
CA SER A 69 3.15 -8.49 19.96
C SER A 69 3.72 -8.17 21.35
N ASP A 70 3.80 -6.89 21.71
CA ASP A 70 4.06 -6.43 23.07
C ASP A 70 2.72 -6.15 23.77
N LYS A 71 2.22 -7.09 24.59
CA LYS A 71 0.89 -7.01 25.25
C LYS A 71 0.67 -5.72 26.09
N ASN A 72 1.74 -5.04 26.49
CA ASN A 72 1.68 -3.76 27.22
C ASN A 72 1.51 -2.51 26.33
N LYS A 73 1.55 -2.66 24.99
CA LYS A 73 1.52 -1.54 24.03
C LYS A 73 0.20 -1.41 23.26
N ILE A 74 -0.90 -1.95 23.79
CA ILE A 74 -2.23 -1.85 23.14
C ILE A 74 -2.61 -0.38 22.89
N LYS A 75 -2.23 0.53 23.80
CA LYS A 75 -2.40 1.98 23.62
C LYS A 75 -1.64 2.53 22.41
N ASP A 76 -0.47 1.97 22.12
CA ASP A 76 0.36 2.38 20.98
C ASP A 76 -0.22 1.87 19.65
N VAL A 77 -0.85 0.68 19.64
CA VAL A 77 -1.55 0.15 18.46
C VAL A 77 -2.63 1.14 18.01
N SER A 78 -3.47 1.60 18.95
CA SER A 78 -4.55 2.55 18.66
C SER A 78 -4.04 3.90 18.21
N ALA A 79 -2.96 4.41 18.83
CA ALA A 79 -2.37 5.70 18.47
C ALA A 79 -1.77 5.67 17.06
N VAL A 80 -1.03 4.61 16.71
CA VAL A 80 -0.43 4.45 15.38
C VAL A 80 -1.49 4.20 14.31
N THR A 81 -2.56 3.45 14.62
CA THR A 81 -3.68 3.24 13.69
C THR A 81 -4.42 4.56 13.44
N GLY A 82 -4.72 5.33 14.49
CA GLY A 82 -5.33 6.66 14.34
C GLY A 82 -4.46 7.65 13.56
N PHE A 83 -3.14 7.57 13.70
CA PHE A 83 -2.21 8.36 12.90
C PHE A 83 -2.22 7.96 11.42
N LEU A 84 -2.21 6.66 11.13
CA LEU A 84 -2.27 6.13 9.77
C LEU A 84 -3.58 6.52 9.08
N ASP A 85 -4.70 6.35 9.77
CA ASP A 85 -6.03 6.75 9.27
C ASP A 85 -6.11 8.28 9.11
N GLY A 86 -5.50 9.05 10.01
CA GLY A 86 -5.38 10.50 9.92
C GLY A 86 -4.63 10.97 8.67
N ILE A 87 -3.48 10.37 8.37
CA ILE A 87 -2.74 10.64 7.13
C ILE A 87 -3.57 10.23 5.92
N GLY A 88 -4.17 9.03 5.94
CA GLY A 88 -4.98 8.51 4.85
C GLY A 88 -6.11 9.46 4.47
N SER A 89 -6.90 9.91 5.45
CA SER A 89 -7.99 10.85 5.23
C SER A 89 -7.50 12.22 4.78
N THR A 90 -6.36 12.70 5.31
CA THR A 90 -5.78 13.99 4.93
C THR A 90 -5.33 13.98 3.47
N CYS A 91 -4.63 12.92 3.04
CA CYS A 91 -4.21 12.74 1.66
C CYS A 91 -5.41 12.69 0.71
N VAL A 92 -6.46 11.94 1.06
CA VAL A 92 -7.69 11.87 0.25
C VAL A 92 -8.34 13.24 0.14
N GLY A 93 -8.46 13.99 1.24
CA GLY A 93 -9.02 15.35 1.21
C GLY A 93 -8.24 16.30 0.31
N ILE A 94 -6.91 16.28 0.38
CA ILE A 94 -6.03 17.10 -0.47
C ILE A 94 -6.20 16.70 -1.94
N ILE A 95 -6.12 15.41 -2.26
CA ILE A 95 -6.24 14.92 -3.64
C ILE A 95 -7.63 15.27 -4.19
N GLN A 96 -8.70 15.09 -3.43
CA GLN A 96 -10.06 15.40 -3.83
C GLN A 96 -10.25 16.89 -4.17
N ALA A 97 -9.56 17.79 -3.45
CA ALA A 97 -9.56 19.21 -3.76
C ALA A 97 -8.80 19.56 -5.05
N ILE A 98 -7.76 18.77 -5.41
CA ILE A 98 -6.90 19.02 -6.58
C ILE A 98 -7.49 18.41 -7.87
N ILE A 99 -8.21 17.29 -7.78
CA ILE A 99 -8.86 16.60 -8.92
C ILE A 99 -9.61 17.55 -9.87
N PRO A 100 -10.51 18.46 -9.43
CA PRO A 100 -11.25 19.31 -10.36
C PRO A 100 -10.33 20.21 -11.20
N LEU A 101 -9.24 20.71 -10.63
CA LEU A 101 -8.24 21.53 -11.34
C LEU A 101 -7.46 20.72 -12.39
N ILE A 102 -7.28 19.43 -12.15
CA ILE A 102 -6.63 18.51 -13.10
C ILE A 102 -7.58 18.20 -14.26
N ILE A 103 -8.85 17.90 -13.96
CA ILE A 103 -9.86 17.58 -14.98
C ILE A 103 -10.03 18.76 -15.94
N GLU A 104 -10.06 19.98 -15.43
CA GLU A 104 -10.20 21.19 -16.26
C GLU A 104 -9.07 21.33 -17.29
N LYS A 105 -7.84 20.90 -16.97
CA LYS A 105 -6.65 21.08 -17.84
C LYS A 105 -6.27 19.85 -18.66
N TYR A 106 -6.47 18.65 -18.12
CA TYR A 106 -5.94 17.39 -18.64
C TYR A 106 -7.00 16.29 -18.78
N ASP A 107 -8.27 16.63 -18.57
CA ASP A 107 -9.41 15.71 -18.58
C ASP A 107 -9.21 14.54 -17.59
N TRP A 108 -10.02 13.50 -17.69
CA TRP A 108 -9.91 12.29 -16.88
C TRP A 108 -8.55 11.58 -17.00
N SER A 109 -7.89 11.70 -18.16
CA SER A 109 -6.55 11.13 -18.37
C SER A 109 -5.53 11.66 -17.37
N GLY A 110 -5.57 12.97 -17.05
CA GLY A 110 -4.70 13.57 -16.04
C GLY A 110 -4.91 12.99 -14.63
N VAL A 111 -6.15 12.69 -14.26
CA VAL A 111 -6.48 12.08 -12.96
C VAL A 111 -5.88 10.68 -12.85
N PHE A 112 -6.02 9.88 -13.91
CA PHE A 112 -5.44 8.53 -13.94
C PHE A 112 -3.91 8.56 -13.93
N ILE A 113 -3.27 9.54 -14.57
CA ILE A 113 -1.82 9.73 -14.51
C ILE A 113 -1.37 10.04 -13.07
N VAL A 114 -2.09 10.89 -12.34
CA VAL A 114 -1.79 11.17 -10.93
C VAL A 114 -1.92 9.90 -10.07
N PHE A 115 -2.98 9.12 -10.25
CA PHE A 115 -3.14 7.84 -9.55
C PHE A 115 -2.04 6.83 -9.89
N LEU A 116 -1.63 6.74 -11.16
CA LEU A 116 -0.53 5.89 -11.59
C LEU A 116 0.80 6.32 -10.96
N THR A 117 1.05 7.63 -10.87
CA THR A 117 2.26 8.18 -10.23
C THR A 117 2.30 7.83 -8.74
N LEU A 118 1.18 8.00 -8.03
CA LEU A 118 1.07 7.63 -6.62
C LEU A 118 1.25 6.11 -6.42
N GLN A 119 0.71 5.30 -7.32
CA GLN A 119 0.86 3.84 -7.30
C GLN A 119 2.32 3.39 -7.50
N ILE A 120 3.06 4.03 -8.41
CA ILE A 120 4.49 3.77 -8.61
C ILE A 120 5.29 4.19 -7.36
N LEU A 121 5.00 5.34 -6.76
CA LEU A 121 5.66 5.79 -5.54
C LEU A 121 5.43 4.82 -4.37
N SER A 122 4.20 4.31 -4.24
CA SER A 122 3.86 3.25 -3.27
C SER A 122 4.70 1.99 -3.49
N LEU A 123 4.83 1.54 -4.75
CA LEU A 123 5.67 0.39 -5.11
C LEU A 123 7.15 0.59 -4.75
N ILE A 124 7.71 1.77 -5.07
CA ILE A 124 9.10 2.09 -4.74
C ILE A 124 9.33 2.04 -3.22
N THR A 125 8.41 2.63 -2.46
CA THR A 125 8.48 2.66 -0.99
C THR A 125 8.40 1.25 -0.40
N LEU A 126 7.52 0.41 -0.94
CA LEU A 126 7.38 -0.98 -0.53
C LEU A 126 8.65 -1.78 -0.83
N LEU A 127 9.23 -1.64 -2.03
CA LEU A 127 10.48 -2.30 -2.40
C LEU A 127 11.65 -1.85 -1.52
N TYR A 128 11.70 -0.57 -1.15
CA TYR A 128 12.69 -0.05 -0.22
C TYR A 128 12.57 -0.68 1.17
N ILE A 129 11.36 -0.77 1.72
CA ILE A 129 11.09 -1.44 3.00
C ILE A 129 11.51 -2.91 2.96
N VAL A 130 11.18 -3.64 1.89
CA VAL A 130 11.57 -5.06 1.75
C VAL A 130 13.09 -5.23 1.67
N LYS A 131 13.81 -4.32 0.98
CA LYS A 131 15.27 -4.32 0.98
C LYS A 131 15.82 -4.07 2.38
N MET A 132 15.30 -3.09 3.09
CA MET A 132 15.72 -2.77 4.46
C MET A 132 15.50 -3.93 5.43
N ASP A 133 14.36 -4.62 5.35
CA ASP A 133 14.07 -5.80 6.18
C ASP A 133 15.08 -6.95 5.92
N LYS A 134 15.46 -7.17 4.66
CA LYS A 134 16.51 -8.15 4.32
C LYS A 134 17.87 -7.78 4.89
N VAL A 135 18.28 -6.52 4.77
CA VAL A 135 19.56 -6.01 5.33
C VAL A 135 19.57 -6.14 6.85
N TRP A 136 18.47 -5.76 7.52
CA TRP A 136 18.32 -5.89 8.96
C TRP A 136 18.45 -7.34 9.43
N LYS A 137 17.87 -8.30 8.71
CA LYS A 137 17.99 -9.73 9.01
C LYS A 137 19.42 -10.25 8.91
N ILE A 138 20.20 -9.76 7.95
CA ILE A 138 21.63 -10.11 7.83
C ILE A 138 22.39 -9.56 9.04
N PHE A 139 22.17 -8.29 9.39
CA PHE A 139 22.85 -7.62 10.50
C PHE A 139 22.56 -8.24 11.87
N VAL A 140 21.30 -8.63 12.13
CA VAL A 140 20.92 -9.31 13.38
C VAL A 140 21.45 -10.74 13.44
N LYS A 141 21.53 -11.44 12.30
CA LYS A 141 22.07 -12.80 12.23
C LYS A 141 23.57 -12.84 12.57
N ASP A 142 24.34 -11.85 12.13
CA ASP A 142 25.76 -11.75 12.46
C ASP A 142 26.00 -11.46 13.95
N LYS A 143 25.15 -10.67 14.61
CA LYS A 143 25.25 -10.38 16.06
C LYS A 143 24.95 -11.58 16.97
N HIS A 144 24.21 -12.58 16.49
CA HIS A 144 23.93 -13.80 17.25
C HIS A 144 24.99 -14.90 17.07
N LEU A 145 25.98 -14.70 16.20
CA LEU A 145 27.09 -15.65 15.94
C LEU A 145 28.41 -15.24 16.62
N SER A 146 28.40 -14.15 17.41
CA SER A 146 29.55 -13.65 18.16
C SER A 146 29.43 -13.82 19.69
N ILE A 147 28.75 -14.89 20.13
CA ILE A 147 28.73 -15.37 21.53
C ILE A 147 28.99 -16.87 21.52
#